data_AF-A0A543AVZ1-F1
#
_entry.id   AF-A0A543AVZ1-F1
#
_cell.length_a   1.000
_cell.length_b   1.000
_cell.length_c   1.000
_cell.angle_alpha   90.00
_cell.angle_beta   90.00
_cell.angle_gamma   90.00
#
_symmetry.space_group_name_H-M   'P 1'
#
loop_
_entity.id
_entity.type
_entity.pdbx_description
1 polymer ?
#
loop_
_entity_poly.entity_id
_entity_poly.type
_entity_poly.pdbx_seq_one_letter_code
_entity_poly.pdbx_strand_id
1 'polypeptide(L)'
;MTDYQLFRQIVGAMAVGEGSKASVLIDQIPDEQEPDFHTYVTAFFSTAVVQRFGESPGPDVLRTFVDEMRYDYRNAEPPLKPMSMEALLRAFYGEEHLLDEITPEEQLRCEFLAIRKIVHQSEEMRLRLDAYLADAETLAKEWAAEA
;
A
#
# COMPACT_ATOMS: atom_id res chain seq x y z
N MET A 1 -7.82 18.21 11.88
CA MET A 1 -6.66 17.51 12.46
C MET A 1 -6.78 16.08 12.02
N THR A 2 -5.77 15.57 11.31
CA THR A 2 -5.76 14.23 10.71
C THR A 2 -5.84 13.15 11.79
N ASP A 3 -6.77 12.21 11.64
CA ASP A 3 -6.94 11.08 12.56
C ASP A 3 -6.08 9.88 12.15
N TYR A 4 -4.79 9.97 12.44
CA TYR A 4 -3.85 8.87 12.19
C TYR A 4 -4.17 7.60 12.98
N GLN A 5 -4.94 7.68 14.07
CA GLN A 5 -5.35 6.49 14.81
C GLN A 5 -6.34 5.66 13.98
N LEU A 6 -7.33 6.30 13.34
CA LEU A 6 -8.24 5.64 12.43
C LEU A 6 -7.49 5.03 11.23
N PHE A 7 -6.57 5.78 10.62
CA PHE A 7 -5.80 5.31 9.46
C PHE A 7 -4.96 4.06 9.79
N ARG A 8 -4.30 4.05 10.95
CA ARG A 8 -3.54 2.90 11.45
C ARG A 8 -4.42 1.67 11.63
N GLN A 9 -5.63 1.84 12.16
CA GLN A 9 -6.58 0.74 12.32
C GLN A 9 -7.03 0.15 10.98
N ILE A 10 -7.27 1.00 9.99
CA ILE A 10 -7.65 0.59 8.63
C ILE A 10 -6.53 -0.19 7.97
N VAL A 11 -5.34 0.42 7.86
CA VAL A 11 -4.19 -0.21 7.18
C VAL A 11 -3.74 -1.46 7.93
N GLY A 12 -3.76 -1.45 9.26
CA GLY A 12 -3.49 -2.63 10.08
C GLY A 12 -4.46 -3.77 9.78
N ALA A 13 -5.77 -3.50 9.75
CA ALA A 13 -6.79 -4.49 9.40
C ALA A 13 -6.60 -5.03 7.97
N MET A 14 -6.31 -4.17 6.99
CA MET A 14 -6.02 -4.57 5.62
C MET A 14 -4.80 -5.47 5.52
N ALA A 15 -3.71 -5.10 6.21
CA ALA A 15 -2.45 -5.82 6.21
C ALA A 15 -2.58 -7.26 6.74
N VAL A 16 -3.43 -7.50 7.74
CA VAL A 16 -3.69 -8.83 8.30
C VAL A 16 -4.86 -9.58 7.65
N GLY A 17 -5.49 -8.99 6.62
CA GLY A 17 -6.58 -9.62 5.86
C GLY A 17 -7.97 -9.48 6.47
N GLU A 18 -8.18 -8.59 7.44
CA GLU A 18 -9.47 -8.23 8.03
C GLU A 18 -10.24 -7.21 7.15
N GLY A 19 -10.41 -7.53 5.86
CA GLY A 19 -10.96 -6.59 4.87
C GLY A 19 -12.36 -6.04 5.21
N SER A 20 -13.25 -6.86 5.78
CA SER A 20 -14.58 -6.38 6.21
C SER A 20 -14.50 -5.34 7.33
N LYS A 21 -13.57 -5.50 8.27
CA LYS A 21 -13.34 -4.52 9.34
C LYS A 21 -12.75 -3.24 8.77
N ALA A 22 -11.78 -3.35 7.87
CA ALA A 22 -11.19 -2.20 7.21
C ALA A 22 -12.26 -1.40 6.44
N SER A 23 -13.16 -2.07 5.71
CA SER A 23 -14.26 -1.40 4.99
C SER A 23 -15.13 -0.57 5.92
N VAL A 24 -15.53 -1.12 7.07
CA VAL A 24 -16.35 -0.38 8.07
C VAL A 24 -15.61 0.81 8.66
N LEU A 25 -14.29 0.74 8.77
CA LEU A 25 -13.45 1.83 9.27
C LEU A 25 -13.21 2.91 8.19
N ILE A 26 -13.09 2.53 6.92
CA ILE A 26 -12.95 3.47 5.79
C ILE A 26 -14.18 4.38 5.69
N ASP A 27 -15.38 3.83 5.90
CA ASP A 27 -16.64 4.60 5.90
C ASP A 27 -16.70 5.69 7.01
N GLN A 28 -15.73 5.70 7.93
CA GLN A 28 -15.62 6.70 9.01
C GLN A 28 -14.65 7.83 8.68
N ILE A 29 -13.92 7.74 7.56
CA ILE A 29 -13.00 8.80 7.12
C ILE A 29 -13.85 9.97 6.57
N PRO A 30 -13.72 11.18 7.12
CA PRO A 30 -14.35 12.36 6.52
C PRO A 30 -13.74 12.68 5.15
N ASP A 31 -14.55 13.14 4.20
CA ASP A 31 -14.10 13.53 2.84
C ASP A 31 -12.86 14.44 2.86
N GLU A 32 -12.77 15.36 3.84
CA GLU A 32 -11.64 16.29 3.96
C GLU A 32 -10.32 15.60 4.35
N GLN A 33 -10.38 14.36 4.84
CA GLN A 33 -9.23 13.57 5.26
C GLN A 33 -8.86 12.46 4.26
N GLU A 34 -9.61 12.29 3.16
CA GLU A 34 -9.26 11.30 2.12
C GLU A 34 -7.85 11.50 1.55
N PRO A 35 -7.38 12.73 1.24
CA PRO A 35 -6.02 12.93 0.72
C PRO A 35 -4.93 12.54 1.73
N ASP A 36 -5.14 12.89 3.01
CA ASP A 36 -4.22 12.50 4.09
C ASP A 36 -4.19 10.98 4.27
N PHE A 37 -5.35 10.32 4.14
CA PHE A 37 -5.45 8.88 4.21
C PHE A 37 -4.70 8.20 3.06
N HIS A 38 -4.87 8.67 1.82
CA HIS A 38 -4.13 8.15 0.67
C HIS A 38 -2.62 8.30 0.88
N THR A 39 -2.18 9.48 1.33
CA THR A 39 -0.77 9.75 1.64
C THR A 39 -0.24 8.76 2.68
N TYR A 40 -1.01 8.46 3.72
CA TYR A 40 -0.66 7.47 4.73
C TYR A 40 -0.57 6.03 4.17
N VAL A 41 -1.48 5.64 3.28
CA VAL A 41 -1.43 4.31 2.63
C VAL A 41 -0.19 4.21 1.73
N THR A 42 0.09 5.22 0.92
CA THR A 42 1.30 5.27 0.09
C THR A 42 2.58 5.25 0.92
N ALA A 43 2.61 5.92 2.08
CA ALA A 43 3.75 5.87 3.01
C ALA A 43 3.96 4.45 3.57
N PHE A 44 2.89 3.77 3.98
CA PHE A 44 2.99 2.40 4.46
C PHE A 44 3.35 1.42 3.33
N PHE A 45 2.80 1.60 2.14
CA PHE A 45 3.19 0.83 0.95
C PHE A 45 4.69 0.98 0.66
N SER A 46 5.21 2.21 0.70
CA SER A 46 6.61 2.51 0.45
C SER A 46 7.54 1.79 1.42
N THR A 47 7.22 1.82 2.73
CA THR A 47 8.00 1.09 3.74
C THR A 47 7.92 -0.43 3.54
N ALA A 48 6.75 -0.97 3.18
CA ALA A 48 6.58 -2.38 2.89
C ALA A 48 7.38 -2.84 1.65
N VAL A 49 7.37 -2.04 0.58
CA VAL A 49 8.10 -2.31 -0.67
C VAL A 49 9.61 -2.30 -0.42
N VAL A 50 10.14 -1.29 0.28
CA VAL A 50 11.56 -1.23 0.65
C VAL A 50 11.95 -2.42 1.54
N GLN A 51 11.12 -2.79 2.51
CA GLN A 51 11.37 -3.97 3.34
C GLN A 51 11.42 -5.26 2.51
N ARG A 52 10.57 -5.40 1.49
CA ARG A 52 10.46 -6.62 0.68
C ARG A 52 11.54 -6.75 -0.39
N PHE A 53 11.94 -5.65 -1.00
CA PHE A 53 12.75 -5.64 -2.22
C PHE A 53 14.06 -4.85 -2.10
N GLY A 54 14.21 -4.04 -1.05
CA GLY A 54 15.31 -3.10 -0.89
C GLY A 54 15.13 -1.83 -1.74
N GLU A 55 16.20 -1.03 -1.81
CA GLU A 55 16.20 0.28 -2.47
C GLU A 55 16.34 0.20 -4.00
N SER A 56 16.90 -0.90 -4.53
CA SER A 56 17.15 -1.06 -5.97
C SER A 56 17.04 -2.52 -6.40
N PRO A 57 15.81 -3.07 -6.46
CA PRO A 57 15.61 -4.43 -6.94
C PRO A 57 15.84 -4.51 -8.45
N GLY A 58 16.31 -5.68 -8.90
CA GLY A 58 16.36 -5.99 -10.33
C GLY A 58 14.95 -6.12 -10.92
N PRO A 59 14.77 -5.84 -12.23
CA PRO A 59 13.46 -5.89 -12.89
C PRO A 59 12.80 -7.28 -12.82
N ASP A 60 13.59 -8.35 -12.83
CA ASP A 60 13.07 -9.72 -12.72
C ASP A 60 12.43 -10.00 -11.34
N VAL A 61 12.89 -9.33 -10.28
CA VAL A 61 12.32 -9.46 -8.93
C VAL A 61 10.92 -8.87 -8.89
N LEU A 62 10.76 -7.66 -9.44
CA LEU A 62 9.45 -6.99 -9.52
C LEU A 62 8.48 -7.79 -10.40
N ARG A 63 8.93 -8.26 -11.57
CA ARG A 63 8.11 -9.09 -12.46
C ARG A 63 7.64 -10.37 -11.76
N THR A 64 8.53 -11.06 -11.06
CA THR A 64 8.18 -12.27 -10.30
C THR A 64 7.10 -11.98 -9.27
N PHE A 65 7.21 -10.88 -8.53
CA PHE A 65 6.19 -10.49 -7.56
C PHE A 65 4.85 -10.15 -8.21
N VAL A 66 4.85 -9.45 -9.35
CA VAL A 66 3.63 -9.16 -10.11
C VAL A 66 2.95 -10.45 -10.59
N ASP A 67 3.72 -11.44 -11.05
CA ASP A 67 3.20 -12.74 -11.45
C ASP A 67 2.59 -13.51 -10.27
N GLU A 68 3.24 -13.47 -9.10
CA GLU A 68 2.68 -14.02 -7.86
C GLU A 68 1.37 -13.31 -7.47
N MET A 69 1.34 -11.98 -7.51
CA MET A 69 0.15 -11.17 -7.22
C MET A 69 -1.00 -11.52 -8.16
N ARG A 70 -0.72 -11.66 -9.46
CA ARG A 70 -1.71 -12.09 -10.45
C ARG A 70 -2.27 -13.46 -10.12
N TYR A 71 -1.43 -14.40 -9.70
CA TYR A 71 -1.88 -15.73 -9.30
C TYR A 71 -2.72 -15.66 -8.03
N ASP A 72 -2.23 -15.03 -6.97
CA ASP A 72 -2.87 -14.98 -5.65
C ASP A 72 -4.23 -14.27 -5.69
N TYR A 73 -4.35 -13.21 -6.50
CA TYR A 73 -5.56 -12.40 -6.63
C TYR A 73 -6.36 -12.67 -7.91
N ARG A 74 -6.16 -13.82 -8.57
CA ARG A 74 -6.88 -14.20 -9.80
C ARG A 74 -8.42 -14.28 -9.66
N ASN A 75 -8.90 -14.49 -8.44
CA ASN A 75 -10.32 -14.57 -8.09
C ASN A 75 -10.79 -13.36 -7.27
N ALA A 76 -9.99 -12.29 -7.20
CA ALA A 76 -10.43 -11.05 -6.55
C ALA A 76 -11.56 -10.41 -7.37
N GLU A 77 -12.46 -9.71 -6.68
CA GLU A 77 -13.51 -8.90 -7.29
C GLU A 77 -13.31 -7.43 -6.88
N PRO A 78 -13.00 -6.52 -7.83
CA PRO A 78 -12.70 -6.79 -9.24
C PRO A 78 -11.40 -7.61 -9.41
N PRO A 79 -11.06 -8.13 -10.60
CA PRO A 79 -9.76 -8.75 -10.81
C PRO A 79 -8.61 -7.74 -10.59
N LEU A 80 -7.45 -8.22 -10.11
CA LEU A 80 -6.22 -7.43 -10.13
C LEU A 80 -5.79 -7.24 -11.59
N LYS A 81 -5.45 -6.00 -11.97
CA LYS A 81 -4.80 -5.70 -13.26
C LYS A 81 -3.28 -5.78 -13.07
N PRO A 82 -2.59 -6.78 -13.66
CA PRO A 82 -1.16 -6.97 -13.40
C PRO A 82 -0.30 -5.80 -13.89
N MET A 83 -0.68 -5.17 -15.01
CA MET A 83 0.04 -4.02 -15.57
C MET A 83 0.03 -2.83 -14.62
N SER A 84 -1.07 -2.59 -13.91
CA SER A 84 -1.19 -1.50 -12.94
C SER A 84 -0.34 -1.75 -11.70
N MET A 85 -0.26 -3.01 -11.25
CA MET A 85 0.67 -3.40 -10.18
C MET A 85 2.13 -3.21 -10.60
N GLU A 86 2.48 -3.62 -11.82
CA GLU A 86 3.83 -3.45 -12.34
C GLU A 86 4.21 -1.97 -12.47
N ALA A 87 3.31 -1.17 -13.05
CA ALA A 87 3.51 0.27 -13.20
C ALA A 87 3.61 0.99 -11.86
N LEU A 88 2.79 0.63 -10.86
CA LEU A 88 2.90 1.17 -9.49
C LEU A 88 4.28 0.88 -8.87
N LEU A 89 4.76 -0.37 -8.95
CA LEU A 89 6.06 -0.74 -8.39
C LEU A 89 7.23 -0.06 -9.12
N ARG A 90 7.16 0.03 -10.46
CA ARG A 90 8.20 0.70 -11.25
C ARG A 90 8.21 2.21 -11.02
N ALA A 91 7.03 2.82 -10.87
CA ALA A 91 6.91 4.22 -10.50
C ALA A 91 7.58 4.52 -9.15
N PHE A 92 7.38 3.66 -8.15
CA PHE A 92 8.08 3.75 -6.87
C PHE A 92 9.61 3.76 -7.02
N TYR A 93 10.16 3.05 -8.02
CA TYR A 93 11.59 3.02 -8.31
C TYR A 93 12.05 4.05 -9.37
N GLY A 94 11.27 5.11 -9.59
CA GLY A 94 11.67 6.28 -10.39
C GLY A 94 11.07 6.36 -11.79
N GLU A 95 10.19 5.44 -12.17
CA GLU A 95 9.44 5.50 -13.44
C GLU A 95 8.07 6.17 -13.26
N GLU A 96 8.02 7.34 -12.60
CA GLU A 96 6.78 8.01 -12.16
C GLU A 96 5.75 8.27 -13.26
N HIS A 97 6.21 8.50 -14.50
CA HIS A 97 5.35 8.67 -15.69
C HIS A 97 4.39 7.50 -15.94
N LEU A 98 4.64 6.32 -15.37
CA LEU A 98 3.74 5.17 -15.47
C LEU A 98 2.45 5.34 -14.64
N LEU A 99 2.42 6.26 -13.68
CA LEU A 99 1.22 6.56 -12.88
C LEU A 99 0.16 7.32 -13.67
N ASP A 100 0.53 8.00 -14.76
CA ASP A 100 -0.41 8.74 -15.63
C ASP A 100 -1.49 7.82 -16.25
N GLU A 101 -1.19 6.53 -16.35
CA GLU A 101 -2.07 5.51 -16.92
C GLU A 101 -2.95 4.80 -15.86
N ILE A 102 -2.82 5.16 -14.57
CA ILE A 102 -3.50 4.50 -13.44
C ILE A 102 -4.31 5.51 -12.64
N THR A 103 -5.61 5.26 -12.50
CA THR A 103 -6.49 6.09 -11.66
C THR A 103 -6.08 6.01 -10.17
N PRO A 104 -6.32 7.06 -9.36
CA PRO A 104 -6.00 7.03 -7.92
C PRO A 104 -6.65 5.88 -7.16
N GLU A 105 -7.91 5.55 -7.47
CA GLU A 105 -8.62 4.40 -6.88
C GLU A 105 -7.90 3.08 -7.17
N GLU A 106 -7.41 2.93 -8.40
CA GLU A 106 -6.68 1.74 -8.83
C GLU A 106 -5.28 1.66 -8.21
N GLN A 107 -4.60 2.79 -8.00
CA GLN A 107 -3.35 2.86 -7.25
C GLN A 107 -3.55 2.40 -5.80
N LEU A 108 -4.49 3.03 -5.09
CA LEU A 108 -4.82 2.70 -3.70
C LEU A 108 -5.17 1.20 -3.54
N ARG A 109 -5.96 0.68 -4.46
CA ARG A 109 -6.32 -0.74 -4.49
C ARG A 109 -5.09 -1.64 -4.68
N CYS A 110 -4.19 -1.29 -5.59
CA CYS A 110 -2.95 -2.02 -5.81
C CYS A 110 -2.06 -1.99 -4.55
N GLU A 111 -1.90 -0.82 -3.93
CA GLU A 111 -1.15 -0.64 -2.69
C GLU A 111 -1.68 -1.58 -1.60
N PHE A 112 -2.99 -1.62 -1.35
CA PHE A 112 -3.57 -2.51 -0.34
C PHE A 112 -3.32 -3.99 -0.60
N LEU A 113 -3.46 -4.45 -1.84
CA LEU A 113 -3.23 -5.85 -2.20
C LEU A 113 -1.75 -6.22 -2.03
N ALA A 114 -0.84 -5.31 -2.42
CA ALA A 114 0.59 -5.49 -2.25
C ALA A 114 0.99 -5.49 -0.77
N ILE A 115 0.51 -4.52 0.01
CA ILE A 115 0.67 -4.43 1.47
C ILE A 115 0.28 -5.75 2.12
N ARG A 116 -0.93 -6.25 1.85
CA ARG A 116 -1.42 -7.50 2.43
C ARG A 116 -0.50 -8.67 2.11
N LYS A 117 -0.07 -8.82 0.86
CA LYS A 117 0.83 -9.92 0.46
C LYS A 117 2.20 -9.79 1.13
N ILE A 118 2.81 -8.61 1.10
CA ILE A 118 4.13 -8.36 1.67
C ILE A 118 4.12 -8.63 3.17
N VAL A 119 3.15 -8.08 3.89
CA VAL A 119 3.00 -8.32 5.34
C VAL A 119 2.78 -9.80 5.61
N HIS A 120 1.92 -10.48 4.86
CA HIS A 120 1.70 -11.91 5.05
C HIS A 120 2.96 -12.76 4.84
N GLN A 121 3.82 -12.38 3.88
CA GLN A 121 5.07 -13.07 3.57
C GLN A 121 6.25 -12.69 4.49
N SER A 122 6.13 -11.63 5.28
CA SER A 122 7.20 -11.14 6.17
C SER A 122 6.85 -11.39 7.63
N GLU A 123 7.52 -12.36 8.27
CA GLU A 123 7.37 -12.60 9.71
C GLU A 123 7.77 -11.38 10.54
N GLU A 124 8.85 -10.69 10.16
CA GLU A 124 9.28 -9.47 10.84
C GLU A 124 8.18 -8.40 10.82
N MET A 125 7.61 -8.10 9.65
CA MET A 125 6.57 -7.08 9.55
C MET A 125 5.31 -7.47 10.33
N ARG A 126 4.94 -8.75 10.38
CA ARG A 126 3.79 -9.20 11.19
C ARG A 126 4.04 -9.00 12.68
N LEU A 127 5.23 -9.36 13.17
CA LEU A 127 5.58 -9.21 14.59
C LEU A 127 5.72 -7.75 15.00
N ARG A 128 6.09 -6.87 14.06
CA ARG A 128 6.37 -5.44 14.30
C ARG A 128 5.39 -4.51 13.59
N LEU A 129 4.19 -4.99 13.26
CA LEU A 129 3.24 -4.26 12.40
C LEU A 129 2.94 -2.86 12.95
N ASP A 130 2.69 -2.76 14.26
CA ASP A 130 2.41 -1.48 14.92
C ASP A 130 3.56 -0.46 14.80
N ALA A 131 4.81 -0.93 14.73
CA ALA A 131 5.97 -0.07 14.52
C ALA A 131 6.01 0.44 13.07
N TYR A 132 5.85 -0.44 12.08
CA TYR A 132 5.77 -0.02 10.67
C TYR A 132 4.61 0.95 10.41
N LEU A 133 3.46 0.73 11.06
CA LEU A 133 2.31 1.63 10.97
C LEU A 133 2.61 3.03 11.57
N ALA A 134 3.42 3.09 12.63
CA ALA A 134 3.86 4.34 13.24
C ALA A 134 4.96 5.05 12.42
N ASP A 135 5.85 4.28 11.80
CA ASP A 135 6.88 4.82 10.91
C ASP A 135 6.23 5.43 9.66
N ALA A 136 5.22 4.76 9.08
CA ALA A 136 4.42 5.30 7.99
C ALA A 136 3.66 6.58 8.38
N GLU A 137 3.21 6.70 9.63
CA GLU A 137 2.57 7.92 10.14
C GLU A 137 3.57 9.07 10.19
N THR A 138 4.81 8.79 10.59
CA THR A 138 5.88 9.79 10.60
C THR A 138 6.21 10.23 9.18
N LEU A 139 6.38 9.29 8.25
CA LEU A 139 6.67 9.57 6.85
C LEU A 139 5.55 10.36 6.16
N ALA A 140 4.28 10.01 6.41
CA ALA A 140 3.14 10.75 5.86
C ALA A 140 3.09 12.20 6.37
N LYS A 141 3.41 12.44 7.64
CA LYS A 141 3.50 13.79 8.20
C LYS A 141 4.65 14.60 7.59
N GLU A 142 5.77 13.95 7.30
CA GLU A 142 6.91 14.60 6.62
C GLU A 142 6.52 15.04 5.21
N TRP A 143 5.91 14.15 4.42
CA TRP A 143 5.43 14.49 3.07
C TRP A 143 4.37 15.59 3.06
N ALA A 144 3.44 15.55 4.02
CA ALA A 144 2.42 16.59 4.15
C ALA A 144 2.99 17.97 4.55
N ALA A 145 4.18 18.01 5.16
CA ALA A 145 4.86 19.27 5.50
C ALA A 145 5.64 19.86 4.31
N GLU A 146 5.95 19.05 3.30
CA GLU A 146 6.67 19.44 2.08
C GLU A 146 5.74 19.83 0.92
N ALA A 147 4.45 19.49 1.03
CA ALA A 147 3.39 19.82 0.06
C ALA A 147 2.81 21.23 0.25
#